data_AF-A0A819YEX0-F1
#
_entry.id   AF-A0A819YEX0-F1
#
_cell.length_a   1.000
_cell.length_b   1.000
_cell.length_c   1.000
_cell.angle_alpha   90.00
_cell.angle_beta   90.00
_cell.angle_gamma   90.00
#
_symmetry.space_group_name_H-M   'P 1'
#
loop_
_entity.id
_entity.type
_entity.pdbx_description
1 polymer ?
#
loop_
_entity_poly.entity_id
_entity_poly.type
_entity_poly.pdbx_seq_one_letter_code
_entity_poly.pdbx_strand_id
1 'polypeptide(L)'
;DHSVKEYARLMKRINAHSLHAVSNILSLNEAEQLIRKLPRPIAETAKLIEENIQLAKEHKQKVLDNPQIALEGIPQNNAIIKTLKHPRTVCVGENCCRVIEVNGEKQMEYLHICHDECYLAGVVQETLYDLKLQDCTAMEPEEGFCTVCDCHWLQHKHITYEYVTDRIHIRSNKDMTLADIDRRITDLRNEESKIQDIYRKLVRFLHVNAILPVNDDFIEYLQYFIREEQMKQSAGAQNTEIIDSLERLKDDYNKEMGLYKKTLEEQKNSINTSQSVKPDEIFILVETLYELPITGKQIKQQVDGIRIGQTRSNAQRETFVELPTKAASSKVMLELKEIISTQS
;
A
#
# COMPACT_ATOMS: atom_id res chain seq x y z
N ASP A 1 32.64 26.06 -33.90
CA ASP A 1 32.73 27.15 -32.90
C ASP A 1 31.52 27.36 -32.02
N HIS A 2 30.31 27.58 -32.54
CA HIS A 2 29.13 27.84 -31.72
C HIS A 2 28.79 26.67 -30.76
N SER A 3 28.81 25.43 -31.26
CA SER A 3 28.49 24.24 -30.47
C SER A 3 29.50 23.99 -29.33
N VAL A 4 30.78 24.29 -29.55
CA VAL A 4 31.83 24.16 -28.53
C VAL A 4 31.65 25.21 -27.43
N LYS A 5 31.24 26.44 -27.79
CA LYS A 5 30.92 27.50 -26.83
C LYS A 5 29.69 27.17 -25.98
N GLU A 6 28.62 26.66 -26.59
CA GLU A 6 27.43 26.25 -25.83
C GLU A 6 27.68 25.04 -24.93
N TYR A 7 28.49 24.06 -25.38
CA TYR A 7 28.92 22.95 -24.53
C TYR A 7 29.75 23.43 -23.33
N ALA A 8 30.71 24.32 -23.56
CA ALA A 8 31.50 24.93 -22.48
C ALA A 8 30.63 25.76 -21.52
N ARG A 9 29.58 26.42 -22.03
CA ARG A 9 28.61 27.17 -21.23
C ARG A 9 27.76 26.25 -20.37
N LEU A 10 27.30 25.13 -20.92
CA LEU A 10 26.57 24.08 -20.18
C LEU A 10 27.44 23.46 -19.08
N MET A 11 28.68 23.06 -19.39
CA MET A 11 29.60 22.48 -18.41
C MET A 11 29.99 23.46 -17.31
N LYS A 12 30.22 24.74 -17.62
CA LYS A 12 30.41 25.78 -16.61
C LYS A 12 29.18 25.95 -15.72
N ARG A 13 27.97 25.87 -16.30
CA ARG A 13 26.72 25.97 -15.54
C ARG A 13 26.52 24.76 -14.62
N ILE A 14 26.83 23.54 -15.09
CA ILE A 14 26.79 22.31 -14.28
C ILE A 14 27.80 22.38 -13.13
N ASN A 15 29.04 22.81 -13.38
CA ASN A 15 30.06 22.97 -12.33
C ASN A 15 29.79 24.11 -11.35
N ALA A 16 29.06 25.15 -11.77
CA ALA A 16 28.72 26.29 -10.92
C ALA A 16 27.52 26.04 -10.01
N HIS A 17 26.66 25.06 -10.34
CA HIS A 17 25.64 24.60 -9.41
C HIS A 17 26.29 23.55 -8.51
N SER A 18 26.06 23.61 -7.19
CA SER A 18 26.33 22.44 -6.38
C SER A 18 25.53 21.30 -6.99
N LEU A 19 26.19 20.19 -7.33
CA LEU A 19 25.49 18.93 -7.55
C LEU A 19 24.55 18.80 -6.36
N HIS A 20 23.23 18.89 -6.58
CA HIS A 20 22.28 18.49 -5.56
C HIS A 20 22.78 17.12 -5.12
N ALA A 21 23.16 16.99 -3.85
CA ALA A 21 23.88 15.81 -3.39
C ALA A 21 23.07 14.61 -3.87
N VAL A 22 23.63 13.83 -4.80
CA VAL A 22 22.89 12.77 -5.52
C VAL A 22 22.28 11.80 -4.50
N SER A 23 22.94 11.66 -3.34
CA SER A 23 22.43 11.02 -2.13
C SER A 23 21.05 11.52 -1.69
N ASN A 24 20.81 12.83 -1.64
CA ASN A 24 19.55 13.40 -1.18
C ASN A 24 18.41 13.08 -2.14
N ILE A 25 18.66 13.09 -3.46
CA ILE A 25 17.66 12.72 -4.47
C ILE A 25 17.37 11.22 -4.39
N LEU A 26 18.40 10.40 -4.20
CA LEU A 26 18.24 8.96 -4.02
C LEU A 26 17.41 8.64 -2.77
N SER A 27 17.72 9.26 -1.63
CA SER A 27 16.97 9.08 -0.38
C SER A 27 15.52 9.60 -0.47
N LEU A 28 15.27 10.68 -1.22
CA LEU A 28 13.90 11.15 -1.48
C LEU A 28 13.10 10.14 -2.29
N ASN A 29 13.68 9.58 -3.35
CA ASN A 29 13.03 8.57 -4.16
C ASN A 29 12.81 7.25 -3.39
N GLU A 30 13.78 6.83 -2.57
CA GLU A 30 13.62 5.66 -1.69
C GLU A 30 12.51 5.86 -0.67
N ALA A 31 12.46 7.03 -0.02
CA ALA A 31 11.39 7.40 0.90
C ALA A 31 10.02 7.40 0.18
N GLU A 32 9.94 7.97 -1.03
CA GLU A 32 8.72 7.97 -1.81
C GLU A 32 8.23 6.56 -2.14
N GLN A 33 9.13 5.70 -2.65
CA GLN A 33 8.80 4.32 -2.99
C GLN A 33 8.36 3.51 -1.78
N LEU A 34 8.91 3.79 -0.60
CA LEU A 34 8.52 3.14 0.64
C LEU A 34 7.11 3.56 1.05
N ILE A 35 6.81 4.86 1.04
CA ILE A 35 5.49 5.36 1.47
C ILE A 35 4.39 4.88 0.52
N ARG A 36 4.65 4.81 -0.80
CA ARG A 36 3.69 4.30 -1.79
C ARG A 36 3.27 2.83 -1.58
N LYS A 37 4.02 2.06 -0.78
CA LYS A 37 3.70 0.66 -0.46
C LYS A 37 2.81 0.50 0.78
N LEU A 38 2.63 1.57 1.56
CA LEU A 38 1.92 1.55 2.83
C LEU A 38 0.38 1.66 2.75
N PRO A 39 -0.27 2.25 1.73
CA PRO A 39 -1.72 2.44 1.75
C PRO A 39 -2.51 1.15 2.06
N ARG A 40 -2.24 0.06 1.32
CA ARG A 40 -2.88 -1.24 1.56
C ARG A 40 -2.56 -1.82 2.94
N PRO A 41 -1.27 -1.99 3.35
CA PRO A 41 -0.95 -2.48 4.69
C PRO A 41 -1.60 -1.71 5.83
N ILE A 42 -1.62 -0.38 5.75
CA ILE A 42 -2.18 0.49 6.79
C ILE A 42 -3.69 0.32 6.86
N ALA A 43 -4.38 0.28 5.73
CA ALA A 43 -5.83 0.08 5.68
C ALA A 43 -6.25 -1.34 6.13
N GLU A 44 -5.51 -2.38 5.73
CA GLU A 44 -5.74 -3.76 6.22
C GLU A 44 -5.56 -3.84 7.74
N THR A 45 -4.55 -3.14 8.27
CA THR A 45 -4.30 -3.09 9.72
C THR A 45 -5.39 -2.33 10.46
N ALA A 46 -5.86 -1.20 9.93
CA ALA A 46 -6.97 -0.46 10.51
C ALA A 46 -8.24 -1.33 10.61
N LYS A 47 -8.59 -2.03 9.52
CA LYS A 47 -9.68 -3.00 9.50
C LYS A 47 -9.50 -4.09 10.56
N LEU A 48 -8.32 -4.71 10.63
CA LEU A 48 -8.03 -5.76 11.60
C LEU A 48 -8.16 -5.28 13.05
N ILE A 49 -7.73 -4.05 13.34
CA ILE A 49 -7.87 -3.46 14.67
C ILE A 49 -9.36 -3.32 15.02
N GLU A 50 -10.19 -2.80 14.12
CA GLU A 50 -11.64 -2.67 14.35
C GLU A 50 -12.31 -4.03 14.56
N GLU A 51 -11.99 -5.02 13.72
CA GLU A 51 -12.45 -6.40 13.90
C GLU A 51 -12.09 -6.91 15.30
N ASN A 52 -10.83 -6.73 15.72
CA ASN A 52 -10.36 -7.19 17.03
C ASN A 52 -11.00 -6.47 18.22
N ILE A 53 -11.33 -5.19 18.06
CA ILE A 53 -12.05 -4.43 19.08
C ILE A 53 -13.48 -4.92 19.21
N GLN A 54 -14.16 -5.17 18.09
CA GLN A 54 -15.50 -5.77 18.08
C GLN A 54 -15.48 -7.13 18.80
N LEU A 55 -14.52 -8.00 18.48
CA LEU A 55 -14.37 -9.30 19.13
C LEU A 55 -14.11 -9.19 20.63
N ALA A 56 -13.27 -8.26 21.05
CA ALA A 56 -12.99 -8.04 22.45
C ALA A 56 -14.23 -7.52 23.20
N LYS A 57 -15.04 -6.64 22.60
CA LYS A 57 -16.30 -6.15 23.17
C LYS A 57 -17.33 -7.27 23.32
N GLU A 58 -17.52 -8.08 22.28
CA GLU A 58 -18.42 -9.24 22.32
C GLU A 58 -17.97 -10.27 23.36
N HIS A 59 -16.67 -10.54 23.42
CA HIS A 59 -16.10 -11.42 24.44
C HIS A 59 -16.30 -10.85 25.85
N LYS A 60 -16.13 -9.54 26.05
CA LYS A 60 -16.42 -8.89 27.32
C LYS A 60 -17.86 -9.14 27.77
N GLN A 61 -18.83 -9.03 26.86
CA GLN A 61 -20.23 -9.32 27.19
C GLN A 61 -20.42 -10.80 27.58
N LYS A 62 -19.82 -11.73 26.84
CA LYS A 62 -19.88 -13.16 27.17
C LYS A 62 -19.26 -13.49 28.53
N VAL A 63 -18.15 -12.84 28.89
CA VAL A 63 -17.49 -13.01 30.21
C VAL A 63 -18.36 -12.44 31.35
N LEU A 64 -19.09 -11.34 31.11
CA LEU A 64 -20.05 -10.81 32.08
C LEU A 64 -21.17 -11.81 32.37
N ASP A 65 -21.65 -12.50 31.34
CA ASP A 65 -22.72 -13.50 31.46
C ASP A 65 -22.21 -14.83 32.06
N ASN A 66 -20.99 -15.24 31.70
CA ASN A 66 -20.33 -16.44 32.22
C ASN A 66 -18.82 -16.20 32.44
N PRO A 67 -18.40 -15.91 33.70
CA PRO A 67 -17.00 -15.60 34.01
C PRO A 67 -15.99 -16.70 33.66
N GLN A 68 -16.41 -17.96 33.51
CA GLN A 68 -15.51 -19.07 33.14
C GLN A 68 -14.96 -18.91 31.71
N ILE A 69 -15.66 -18.18 30.84
CA ILE A 69 -15.22 -17.91 29.46
C ILE A 69 -13.92 -17.09 29.44
N ALA A 70 -13.62 -16.34 30.50
CA ALA A 70 -12.37 -15.58 30.59
C ALA A 70 -11.12 -16.48 30.55
N LEU A 71 -11.25 -17.75 30.93
CA LEU A 71 -10.18 -18.75 30.88
C LEU A 71 -9.80 -19.14 29.44
N GLU A 72 -10.69 -18.95 28.46
CA GLU A 72 -10.46 -19.34 27.07
C GLU A 72 -9.42 -18.45 26.39
N GLY A 73 -9.30 -17.19 26.82
CA GLY A 73 -8.47 -16.17 26.20
C GLY A 73 -9.31 -15.08 25.50
N ILE A 74 -8.69 -13.93 25.20
CA ILE A 74 -9.35 -12.86 24.43
C ILE A 74 -9.28 -13.27 22.97
N PRO A 75 -10.42 -13.51 22.30
CA PRO A 75 -10.43 -13.87 20.90
C PRO A 75 -9.92 -12.71 20.06
N GLN A 76 -9.10 -13.03 19.06
CA GLN A 76 -8.52 -12.05 18.17
C GLN A 76 -8.28 -12.65 16.78
N ASN A 77 -8.50 -11.87 15.74
CA ASN A 77 -8.01 -12.15 14.40
C ASN A 77 -6.51 -11.80 14.32
N ASN A 78 -5.73 -12.77 13.85
CA ASN A 78 -4.32 -12.60 13.52
C ASN A 78 -4.16 -12.68 12.01
N ALA A 79 -3.55 -11.67 11.39
CA ALA A 79 -3.28 -11.72 9.97
C ALA A 79 -2.12 -12.65 9.63
N ILE A 80 -2.26 -13.33 8.51
CA ILE A 80 -1.27 -14.20 7.90
C ILE A 80 -1.06 -13.71 6.47
N ILE A 81 0.16 -13.26 6.22
CA ILE A 81 0.57 -12.73 4.92
C ILE A 81 1.19 -13.86 4.12
N LYS A 82 0.49 -14.32 3.09
CA LYS A 82 0.98 -15.36 2.18
C LYS A 82 1.56 -14.69 0.95
N THR A 83 2.88 -14.49 0.94
CA THR A 83 3.59 -13.97 -0.22
C THR A 83 3.45 -14.91 -1.41
N LEU A 84 3.00 -14.39 -2.54
CA LEU A 84 2.82 -15.16 -3.75
C LEU A 84 4.17 -15.45 -4.42
N LYS A 85 4.25 -16.58 -5.13
CA LYS A 85 5.43 -16.89 -5.96
C LYS A 85 5.52 -15.91 -7.12
N HIS A 86 4.38 -15.67 -7.76
CA HIS A 86 4.21 -14.80 -8.90
C HIS A 86 3.08 -13.81 -8.63
N PRO A 87 3.20 -12.57 -9.13
CA PRO A 87 2.11 -11.61 -9.08
C PRO A 87 0.84 -12.11 -9.80
N ARG A 88 -0.32 -11.61 -9.39
CA ARG A 88 -1.62 -11.98 -9.97
C ARG A 88 -2.51 -10.79 -10.16
N THR A 89 -3.36 -10.82 -11.19
CA THR A 89 -4.50 -9.91 -11.30
C THR A 89 -5.75 -10.61 -10.81
N VAL A 90 -6.42 -9.99 -9.84
CA VAL A 90 -7.67 -10.50 -9.27
C VAL A 90 -8.77 -9.45 -9.43
N CYS A 91 -10.01 -9.90 -9.54
CA CYS A 91 -11.17 -9.02 -9.57
C CYS A 91 -11.71 -8.82 -8.15
N VAL A 92 -12.03 -7.58 -7.82
CA VAL A 92 -12.67 -7.13 -6.59
C VAL A 92 -14.11 -6.66 -6.82
N GLY A 93 -14.65 -6.87 -8.03
CA GLY A 93 -16.03 -6.57 -8.38
C GLY A 93 -17.01 -7.42 -7.59
N GLU A 94 -18.21 -6.88 -7.32
CA GLU A 94 -19.23 -7.53 -6.49
C GLU A 94 -19.61 -8.93 -7.00
N ASN A 95 -19.65 -9.13 -8.32
CA ASN A 95 -19.95 -10.42 -8.95
C ASN A 95 -18.80 -11.43 -8.89
N CYS A 96 -17.57 -10.97 -8.59
CA CYS A 96 -16.37 -11.79 -8.49
C CYS A 96 -15.98 -12.12 -7.05
N CYS A 97 -16.80 -11.69 -6.10
CA CYS A 97 -16.59 -11.87 -4.67
C CYS A 97 -17.85 -12.48 -4.06
N ARG A 98 -17.70 -13.39 -3.09
CA ARG A 98 -18.82 -13.86 -2.30
C ARG A 98 -18.47 -13.93 -0.83
N VAL A 99 -19.50 -13.83 0.01
CA VAL A 99 -19.37 -14.07 1.44
C VAL A 99 -19.49 -15.57 1.68
N ILE A 100 -18.46 -16.16 2.30
CA ILE A 100 -18.48 -17.54 2.79
C ILE A 100 -18.46 -17.55 4.30
N GLU A 101 -19.02 -18.59 4.91
CA GLU A 101 -18.94 -18.80 6.36
C GLU A 101 -17.89 -19.87 6.67
N VAL A 102 -16.84 -19.48 7.39
CA VAL A 102 -15.75 -20.36 7.82
C VAL A 102 -15.68 -20.27 9.33
N ASN A 103 -15.92 -21.39 10.03
CA ASN A 103 -15.90 -21.47 11.49
C ASN A 103 -16.85 -20.47 12.20
N GLY A 104 -18.02 -20.20 11.60
CA GLY A 104 -19.00 -19.25 12.15
C GLY A 104 -18.69 -17.78 11.83
N GLU A 105 -17.68 -17.52 10.99
CA GLU A 105 -17.27 -16.17 10.59
C GLU A 105 -17.45 -15.93 9.11
N LYS A 106 -17.96 -14.74 8.78
CA LYS A 106 -18.18 -14.31 7.40
C LYS A 106 -16.89 -13.75 6.82
N GLN A 107 -16.35 -14.44 5.83
CA GLN A 107 -15.14 -14.07 5.11
C GLN A 107 -15.46 -13.78 3.64
N MET A 108 -14.65 -12.93 3.02
CA MET A 108 -14.73 -12.66 1.59
C MET A 108 -13.90 -13.69 0.85
N GLU A 109 -14.50 -14.36 -0.13
CA GLU A 109 -13.81 -15.24 -1.08
C GLU A 109 -13.84 -14.61 -2.47
N TYR A 110 -12.67 -14.51 -3.10
CA TYR A 110 -12.55 -14.12 -4.50
C TYR A 110 -12.75 -15.35 -5.39
N LEU A 111 -13.71 -15.27 -6.31
CA LEU A 111 -14.11 -16.39 -7.17
C LEU A 111 -13.12 -16.64 -8.31
N HIS A 112 -12.44 -15.58 -8.77
CA HIS A 112 -11.64 -15.62 -9.98
C HIS A 112 -10.26 -15.02 -9.78
N ILE A 113 -9.24 -15.80 -10.15
CA ILE A 113 -7.92 -15.30 -10.50
C ILE A 113 -7.98 -14.99 -12.01
N CYS A 114 -8.03 -13.71 -12.35
CA CYS A 114 -8.23 -13.26 -13.74
C CYS A 114 -6.97 -13.44 -14.58
N HIS A 115 -5.78 -13.30 -13.98
CA HIS A 115 -4.52 -13.63 -14.61
C HIS A 115 -3.54 -14.13 -13.55
N ASP A 116 -3.22 -15.43 -13.60
CA ASP A 116 -2.16 -16.02 -12.78
C ASP A 116 -0.81 -15.71 -13.45
N GLU A 117 0.18 -15.26 -12.68
CA GLU A 117 1.50 -14.81 -13.17
C GLU A 117 1.50 -13.51 -14.03
N CYS A 118 0.81 -12.48 -13.56
CA CYS A 118 0.74 -11.19 -14.24
C CYS A 118 1.99 -10.30 -13.97
N TYR A 119 2.92 -10.17 -14.92
CA TYR A 119 4.15 -9.37 -14.77
C TYR A 119 4.03 -7.90 -15.23
N LEU A 120 2.82 -7.37 -15.27
CA LEU A 120 2.43 -6.07 -15.81
C LEU A 120 3.37 -4.92 -15.41
N ALA A 121 3.95 -4.24 -16.41
CA ALA A 121 4.96 -3.21 -16.21
C ALA A 121 4.37 -1.89 -15.71
N GLY A 122 4.99 -1.33 -14.66
CA GLY A 122 4.70 0.03 -14.21
C GLY A 122 3.37 0.22 -13.48
N VAL A 123 2.65 -0.86 -13.15
CA VAL A 123 1.59 -0.83 -12.12
C VAL A 123 2.23 -0.91 -10.74
N VAL A 124 1.87 0.03 -9.87
CA VAL A 124 2.23 -0.09 -8.46
C VAL A 124 1.47 -1.27 -7.88
N GLN A 125 2.22 -2.24 -7.35
CA GLN A 125 1.62 -3.41 -6.73
C GLN A 125 0.71 -2.97 -5.60
N GLU A 126 -0.41 -3.66 -5.46
CA GLU A 126 -1.42 -3.31 -4.48
C GLU A 126 -2.03 -1.93 -4.71
N THR A 127 -2.10 -1.42 -5.94
CA THR A 127 -2.91 -0.24 -6.25
C THR A 127 -4.27 -0.66 -6.83
N LEU A 128 -5.30 0.09 -6.45
CA LEU A 128 -6.65 0.01 -7.03
C LEU A 128 -6.76 1.03 -8.16
N TYR A 129 -7.52 0.72 -9.21
CA TYR A 129 -7.86 1.66 -10.28
C TYR A 129 -6.66 2.20 -11.09
N ASP A 130 -5.51 1.51 -11.09
CA ASP A 130 -4.37 1.90 -11.94
C ASP A 130 -4.71 1.66 -13.42
N LEU A 131 -4.68 2.72 -14.24
CA LEU A 131 -4.99 2.68 -15.67
C LEU A 131 -4.21 1.60 -16.42
N LYS A 132 -2.97 1.33 -16.02
CA LYS A 132 -2.14 0.31 -16.69
C LYS A 132 -2.65 -1.11 -16.47
N LEU A 133 -3.60 -1.34 -15.57
CA LEU A 133 -4.30 -2.63 -15.47
C LEU A 133 -5.02 -3.00 -16.77
N GLN A 134 -5.35 -2.02 -17.63
CA GLN A 134 -5.83 -2.25 -18.99
C GLN A 134 -4.83 -3.03 -19.86
N ASP A 135 -3.53 -2.93 -19.57
CA ASP A 135 -2.48 -3.63 -20.33
C ASP A 135 -2.31 -5.09 -19.87
N CYS A 136 -3.10 -5.55 -18.89
CA CYS A 136 -3.11 -6.95 -18.49
C CYS A 136 -3.67 -7.81 -19.63
N THR A 137 -3.03 -8.95 -19.92
CA THR A 137 -3.43 -9.85 -21.00
C THR A 137 -4.84 -10.43 -20.83
N ALA A 138 -5.39 -10.40 -19.61
CA ALA A 138 -6.76 -10.79 -19.35
C ALA A 138 -7.78 -9.70 -19.75
N MET A 139 -7.36 -8.45 -19.95
CA MET A 139 -8.22 -7.36 -20.37
C MET A 139 -8.30 -7.30 -21.89
N GLU A 140 -9.52 -7.16 -22.40
CA GLU A 140 -9.78 -6.84 -23.78
C GLU A 140 -9.27 -5.40 -24.06
N PRO A 141 -8.42 -5.17 -25.08
CA PRO A 141 -7.73 -3.90 -25.27
C PRO A 141 -8.62 -2.69 -25.61
N GLU A 142 -9.76 -2.87 -26.28
CA GLU A 142 -10.57 -1.76 -26.79
C GLU A 142 -11.53 -1.20 -25.73
N GLU A 143 -12.23 -2.08 -25.03
CA GLU A 143 -13.26 -1.75 -24.04
C GLU A 143 -12.76 -1.91 -22.60
N GLY A 144 -11.68 -2.65 -22.37
CA GLY A 144 -11.09 -2.85 -21.05
C GLY A 144 -11.86 -3.81 -20.15
N PHE A 145 -12.68 -4.69 -20.72
CA PHE A 145 -13.37 -5.76 -19.99
C PHE A 145 -12.49 -7.00 -19.86
N CYS A 146 -12.53 -7.61 -18.68
CA CYS A 146 -11.79 -8.83 -18.40
C CYS A 146 -12.44 -10.04 -19.11
N THR A 147 -11.67 -10.74 -19.93
CA THR A 147 -12.11 -11.94 -20.66
C THR A 147 -12.39 -13.16 -19.77
N VAL A 148 -12.03 -13.09 -18.48
CA VAL A 148 -12.25 -14.18 -17.50
C VAL A 148 -13.52 -13.99 -16.67
N CYS A 149 -13.87 -12.74 -16.34
CA CYS A 149 -14.96 -12.46 -15.42
C CYS A 149 -15.93 -11.37 -15.89
N ASP A 150 -15.73 -10.83 -17.09
CA ASP A 150 -16.53 -9.78 -17.74
C ASP A 150 -16.61 -8.45 -16.96
N CYS A 151 -15.83 -8.30 -15.88
CA CYS A 151 -15.72 -7.05 -15.14
C CYS A 151 -14.75 -6.09 -15.83
N HIS A 152 -15.04 -4.79 -15.76
CA HIS A 152 -14.13 -3.76 -16.26
C HIS A 152 -12.82 -3.74 -15.43
N TRP A 153 -11.70 -3.38 -16.05
CA TRP A 153 -10.37 -3.34 -15.41
C TRP A 153 -10.32 -2.49 -14.13
N LEU A 154 -11.18 -1.47 -13.98
CA LEU A 154 -11.32 -0.67 -12.75
C LEU A 154 -11.70 -1.52 -11.52
N GLN A 155 -12.30 -2.68 -11.73
CA GLN A 155 -12.63 -3.63 -10.67
C GLN A 155 -11.53 -4.65 -10.42
N HIS A 156 -10.32 -4.44 -10.96
CA HIS A 156 -9.21 -5.35 -10.77
C HIS A 156 -8.10 -4.71 -9.94
N LYS A 157 -7.31 -5.57 -9.30
CA LYS A 157 -6.09 -5.17 -8.61
C LYS A 157 -4.99 -6.17 -8.87
N HIS A 158 -3.76 -5.68 -8.85
CA HIS A 158 -2.59 -6.50 -9.04
C HIS A 158 -1.95 -6.78 -7.68
N ILE A 159 -1.99 -8.04 -7.25
CA ILE A 159 -1.53 -8.48 -5.92
C ILE A 159 -0.24 -9.29 -5.98
N THR A 160 0.51 -9.26 -4.89
CA THR A 160 1.74 -10.02 -4.64
C THR A 160 1.72 -10.80 -3.33
N TYR A 161 0.71 -10.58 -2.51
CA TYR A 161 0.41 -11.39 -1.35
C TYR A 161 -1.10 -11.54 -1.16
N GLU A 162 -1.47 -12.66 -0.55
CA GLU A 162 -2.80 -12.88 -0.02
C GLU A 162 -2.83 -12.52 1.46
N TYR A 163 -3.89 -11.85 1.86
CA TYR A 163 -4.16 -11.48 3.25
C TYR A 163 -5.22 -12.42 3.80
N VAL A 164 -4.86 -13.24 4.78
CA VAL A 164 -5.77 -14.19 5.43
C VAL A 164 -5.81 -13.91 6.92
N THR A 165 -6.96 -14.06 7.55
CA THR A 165 -7.09 -13.93 9.00
C THR A 165 -7.39 -15.28 9.63
N ASP A 166 -6.67 -15.57 10.72
CA ASP A 166 -6.91 -16.74 11.56
C ASP A 166 -7.32 -16.29 12.97
N ARG A 167 -8.30 -16.98 13.55
CA ARG A 167 -8.77 -16.72 14.90
C ARG A 167 -7.82 -17.35 15.92
N ILE A 168 -7.29 -16.53 16.82
CA ILE A 168 -6.45 -16.94 17.93
C ILE A 168 -7.04 -16.45 19.26
N HIS A 169 -6.54 -17.00 20.37
CA HIS A 169 -6.89 -16.56 21.71
C HIS A 169 -5.64 -16.04 22.41
N ILE A 170 -5.64 -14.76 22.78
CA ILE A 170 -4.57 -14.17 23.56
C ILE A 170 -4.75 -14.59 25.01
N ARG A 171 -3.74 -15.24 25.59
CA ARG A 171 -3.74 -15.69 26.99
C ARG A 171 -2.61 -15.04 27.76
N SER A 172 -2.88 -14.76 29.02
CA SER A 172 -1.85 -14.39 30.00
C SER A 172 -1.51 -15.62 30.86
N ASN A 173 -0.36 -15.59 31.54
CA ASN A 173 0.03 -16.64 32.50
C ASN A 173 -0.83 -16.63 33.79
N LYS A 174 -1.75 -15.67 33.92
CA LYS A 174 -2.72 -15.53 35.01
C LYS A 174 -4.13 -15.55 34.43
N ASP A 175 -5.10 -15.91 35.26
CA ASP A 175 -6.53 -15.82 34.92
C ASP A 175 -6.84 -14.41 34.43
N MET A 176 -7.39 -14.32 33.21
CA MET A 176 -7.72 -13.03 32.65
C MET A 176 -8.97 -12.45 33.29
N THR A 177 -8.94 -11.14 33.43
CA THR A 177 -9.99 -10.35 34.04
C THR A 177 -10.67 -9.46 33.00
N LEU A 178 -11.86 -8.94 33.32
CA LEU A 178 -12.51 -7.91 32.49
C LEU A 178 -11.60 -6.69 32.25
N ALA A 179 -10.74 -6.35 33.23
CA ALA A 179 -9.77 -5.27 33.10
C ALA A 179 -8.68 -5.58 32.05
N ASP A 180 -8.32 -6.85 31.84
CA ASP A 180 -7.39 -7.24 30.78
C ASP A 180 -8.02 -7.07 29.39
N ILE A 181 -9.32 -7.33 29.26
CA ILE A 181 -10.08 -7.10 28.02
C ILE A 181 -10.14 -5.60 27.71
N ASP A 182 -10.46 -4.77 28.71
CA ASP A 182 -10.51 -3.31 28.56
C ASP A 182 -9.13 -2.71 28.23
N ARG A 183 -8.08 -3.23 28.87
CA ARG A 183 -6.70 -2.87 28.51
C ARG A 183 -6.41 -3.24 27.06
N ARG A 184 -6.81 -4.43 26.61
CA ARG A 184 -6.57 -4.85 25.22
C ARG A 184 -7.26 -3.94 24.20
N ILE A 185 -8.51 -3.55 24.45
CA ILE A 185 -9.23 -2.59 23.61
C ILE A 185 -8.49 -1.24 23.58
N THR A 186 -8.02 -0.78 24.74
CA THR A 186 -7.28 0.48 24.87
C THR A 186 -5.95 0.43 24.10
N ASP A 187 -5.22 -0.68 24.20
CA ASP A 187 -3.95 -0.87 23.49
C ASP A 187 -4.17 -0.85 21.96
N LEU A 188 -5.21 -1.52 21.48
CA LEU A 188 -5.59 -1.52 20.05
C LEU A 188 -5.93 -0.11 19.56
N ARG A 189 -6.72 0.67 20.32
CA ARG A 189 -7.06 2.07 19.99
C ARG A 189 -5.84 2.99 19.99
N ASN A 190 -4.95 2.82 20.97
CA ASN A 190 -3.72 3.59 21.04
C ASN A 190 -2.81 3.30 19.84
N GLU A 191 -2.75 2.04 19.41
CA GLU A 191 -1.94 1.64 18.27
C GLU A 191 -2.52 2.17 16.96
N GLU A 192 -3.83 2.08 16.75
CA GLU A 192 -4.53 2.70 15.62
C GLU A 192 -4.22 4.20 15.50
N SER A 193 -4.35 4.94 16.62
CA SER A 193 -4.07 6.38 16.64
C SER A 193 -2.63 6.71 16.25
N LYS A 194 -1.66 5.91 16.73
CA LYS A 194 -0.24 6.04 16.37
C LYS A 194 0.00 5.74 14.90
N ILE A 195 -0.59 4.68 14.37
CA ILE A 195 -0.50 4.32 12.94
C ILE A 195 -1.00 5.48 12.08
N GLN A 196 -2.16 6.05 12.42
CA GLN A 196 -2.75 7.17 11.71
C GLN A 196 -1.86 8.42 11.77
N ASP A 197 -1.33 8.78 12.95
CA ASP A 197 -0.40 9.90 13.10
C ASP A 197 0.87 9.73 12.25
N ILE A 198 1.50 8.55 12.31
CA ILE A 198 2.67 8.23 11.51
C ILE A 198 2.34 8.32 10.02
N TYR A 199 1.28 7.65 9.56
CA TYR A 199 0.90 7.61 8.15
C TYR A 199 0.61 9.01 7.59
N ARG A 200 -0.09 9.85 8.36
CA ARG A 200 -0.32 11.26 7.99
C ARG A 200 0.98 12.04 7.81
N LYS A 201 1.97 11.86 8.69
CA LYS A 201 3.29 12.51 8.54
C LYS A 201 4.00 12.06 7.27
N LEU A 202 3.91 10.77 6.93
CA LEU A 202 4.47 10.21 5.71
C LEU A 202 3.79 10.77 4.45
N VAL A 203 2.47 10.81 4.40
CA VAL A 203 1.74 11.36 3.24
C VAL A 203 1.96 12.87 3.10
N ARG A 204 2.06 13.62 4.21
CA ARG A 204 2.46 15.02 4.18
C ARG A 204 3.84 15.20 3.55
N PHE A 205 4.81 14.37 3.93
CA PHE A 205 6.13 14.40 3.29
C PHE A 205 6.06 14.16 1.79
N LEU A 206 5.26 13.20 1.33
CA LEU A 206 5.04 12.97 -0.10
C LEU A 206 4.49 14.23 -0.77
N HIS A 207 3.49 14.89 -0.20
CA HIS A 207 2.91 16.09 -0.80
C HIS A 207 3.85 17.30 -0.87
N VAL A 208 4.81 17.43 0.04
CA VAL A 208 5.85 18.49 -0.03
C VAL A 208 6.89 18.18 -1.10
N ASN A 209 7.31 16.92 -1.19
CA ASN A 209 8.52 16.55 -1.92
C ASN A 209 8.26 15.87 -3.28
N ALA A 210 7.05 15.36 -3.52
CA ALA A 210 6.72 14.70 -4.77
C ALA A 210 6.68 15.71 -5.92
N ILE A 211 7.39 15.37 -6.99
CA ILE A 211 7.41 16.14 -8.23
C ILE A 211 6.08 15.99 -8.98
N LEU A 212 5.37 14.87 -8.76
CA LEU A 212 4.09 14.54 -9.38
C LEU A 212 2.94 14.56 -8.36
N PRO A 213 1.69 14.78 -8.80
CA PRO A 213 0.52 14.62 -7.95
C PRO A 213 0.53 13.25 -7.28
N VAL A 214 0.47 13.25 -5.95
CA VAL A 214 0.42 12.02 -5.16
C VAL A 214 -1.03 11.54 -5.17
N ASN A 215 -1.29 10.42 -5.86
CA ASN A 215 -2.45 9.61 -5.57
C ASN A 215 -2.12 8.81 -4.31
N ASP A 216 -2.90 9.02 -3.26
CA ASP A 216 -2.79 8.29 -2.01
C ASP A 216 -3.95 7.30 -1.95
N ASP A 217 -3.65 6.04 -2.27
CA ASP A 217 -4.64 4.98 -2.43
C ASP A 217 -5.31 4.56 -1.09
N PHE A 218 -5.00 5.23 0.02
CA PHE A 218 -5.49 4.86 1.35
C PHE A 218 -7.01 4.99 1.45
N ILE A 219 -7.60 6.05 0.90
CA ILE A 219 -9.05 6.26 0.90
C ILE A 219 -9.74 5.19 0.05
N GLU A 220 -9.17 4.86 -1.09
CA GLU A 220 -9.64 3.82 -2.01
C GLU A 220 -9.68 2.46 -1.30
N TYR A 221 -8.65 2.14 -0.51
CA TYR A 221 -8.60 0.94 0.31
C TYR A 221 -9.63 0.93 1.44
N LEU A 222 -9.80 2.05 2.16
CA LEU A 222 -10.83 2.14 3.19
C LEU A 222 -12.23 1.94 2.59
N GLN A 223 -12.52 2.59 1.46
CA GLN A 223 -13.77 2.39 0.74
C GLN A 223 -13.95 0.94 0.29
N TYR A 224 -12.89 0.32 -0.21
CA TYR A 224 -12.90 -1.09 -0.57
C TYR A 224 -13.27 -1.98 0.63
N PHE A 225 -12.65 -1.79 1.79
CA PHE A 225 -12.96 -2.57 2.99
C PHE A 225 -14.33 -2.28 3.56
N ILE A 226 -14.81 -1.03 3.50
CA ILE A 226 -16.20 -0.69 3.86
C ILE A 226 -17.18 -1.49 3.00
N ARG A 227 -16.95 -1.59 1.68
CA ARG A 227 -17.81 -2.40 0.79
C ARG A 227 -17.77 -3.89 1.17
N GLU A 228 -16.60 -4.46 1.44
CA GLU A 228 -16.50 -5.85 1.91
C GLU A 228 -17.32 -6.07 3.18
N GLU A 229 -17.23 -5.16 4.14
CA GLU A 229 -18.00 -5.25 5.39
C GLU A 229 -19.51 -5.08 5.15
N GLN A 230 -19.94 -4.19 4.24
CA GLN A 230 -21.35 -4.06 3.84
C GLN A 230 -21.89 -5.33 3.15
N MET A 231 -21.07 -6.00 2.33
CA MET A 231 -21.44 -7.31 1.75
C MET A 231 -21.63 -8.36 2.85
N LYS A 232 -20.72 -8.44 3.82
CA LYS A 232 -20.86 -9.32 4.99
C LYS A 232 -22.12 -8.98 5.81
N GLN A 233 -22.41 -7.69 6.00
CA GLN A 233 -23.60 -7.21 6.72
C GLN A 233 -24.88 -7.65 6.01
N SER A 234 -24.92 -7.53 4.68
CA SER A 234 -26.04 -7.97 3.84
C SER A 234 -26.26 -9.48 3.91
N ALA A 235 -25.18 -10.25 4.09
CA ALA A 235 -25.23 -11.67 4.38
C ALA A 235 -25.58 -11.98 5.85
N GLY A 236 -25.79 -10.97 6.71
CA GLY A 236 -26.22 -11.09 8.11
C GLY A 236 -25.10 -11.00 9.16
N ALA A 237 -23.95 -10.41 8.84
CA ALA A 237 -22.91 -10.11 9.85
C ALA A 237 -23.33 -8.96 10.77
N GLN A 238 -22.90 -8.99 12.02
CA GLN A 238 -23.11 -7.90 12.99
C GLN A 238 -21.85 -7.02 13.08
N ASN A 239 -21.56 -6.27 12.02
CA ASN A 239 -20.32 -5.51 11.85
C ASN A 239 -20.56 -3.99 11.64
N THR A 240 -21.71 -3.48 12.08
CA THR A 240 -22.06 -2.05 11.93
C THR A 240 -21.02 -1.14 12.58
N GLU A 241 -20.54 -1.47 13.78
CA GLU A 241 -19.51 -0.66 14.46
C GLU A 241 -18.19 -0.60 13.68
N ILE A 242 -17.83 -1.67 12.96
CA ILE A 242 -16.62 -1.72 12.13
C ILE A 242 -16.78 -0.77 10.94
N ILE A 243 -17.94 -0.82 10.26
CA ILE A 243 -18.26 0.08 9.15
C ILE A 243 -18.21 1.54 9.61
N ASP A 244 -18.90 1.87 10.72
CA ASP A 244 -18.95 3.23 11.27
C ASP A 244 -17.55 3.75 11.67
N SER A 245 -16.71 2.89 12.24
CA SER A 245 -15.33 3.27 12.57
C SER A 245 -14.46 3.51 11.32
N LEU A 246 -14.56 2.64 10.30
CA LEU A 246 -13.82 2.82 9.05
C LEU A 246 -14.28 4.07 8.28
N GLU A 247 -15.58 4.38 8.31
CA GLU A 247 -16.13 5.62 7.74
C GLU A 247 -15.61 6.86 8.48
N ARG A 248 -15.60 6.85 9.81
CA ARG A 248 -15.00 7.94 10.60
C ARG A 248 -13.52 8.14 10.29
N LEU A 249 -12.75 7.05 10.22
CA LEU A 249 -11.34 7.10 9.85
C LEU A 249 -11.14 7.73 8.46
N LYS A 250 -11.92 7.29 7.48
CA LYS A 250 -11.90 7.85 6.11
C LYS A 250 -12.22 9.35 6.11
N ASP A 251 -13.22 9.77 6.87
CA ASP A 251 -13.66 11.16 6.92
C ASP A 251 -12.65 12.06 7.65
N ASP A 252 -12.09 11.59 8.76
CA ASP A 252 -11.09 12.33 9.53
C ASP A 252 -9.79 12.48 8.74
N TYR A 253 -9.36 11.42 8.05
CA TYR A 253 -8.25 11.48 7.12
C TYR A 253 -8.47 12.52 6.01
N ASN A 254 -9.64 12.49 5.36
CA ASN A 254 -9.99 13.43 4.30
C ASN A 254 -10.02 14.88 4.78
N LYS A 255 -10.61 15.15 5.96
CA LYS A 255 -10.65 16.50 6.54
C LYS A 255 -9.25 17.03 6.78
N GLU A 256 -8.38 16.25 7.42
CA GLU A 256 -7.03 16.70 7.76
C GLU A 256 -6.15 16.86 6.52
N MET A 257 -6.19 15.92 5.57
CA MET A 257 -5.44 16.05 4.32
C MET A 257 -5.98 17.20 3.47
N GLY A 258 -7.28 17.46 3.50
CA GLY A 258 -7.90 18.62 2.86
C GLY A 258 -7.44 19.95 3.45
N LEU A 259 -7.39 20.06 4.79
CA LEU A 259 -6.83 21.23 5.47
C LEU A 259 -5.35 21.44 5.10
N TYR A 260 -4.58 20.35 5.11
CA TYR A 260 -3.18 20.39 4.78
C TYR A 260 -2.90 20.81 3.33
N LYS A 261 -3.64 20.26 2.36
CA LYS A 261 -3.53 20.65 0.95
C LYS A 261 -3.82 22.14 0.75
N LYS A 262 -4.85 22.68 1.41
CA LYS A 262 -5.14 24.13 1.40
C LYS A 262 -3.99 24.95 1.98
N THR A 263 -3.44 24.55 3.13
CA THR A 263 -2.29 25.23 3.75
C THR A 263 -1.06 25.21 2.84
N LEU A 264 -0.81 24.10 2.13
CA LEU A 264 0.29 24.03 1.16
C LEU A 264 0.07 24.98 -0.03
N GLU A 265 -1.16 25.07 -0.55
CA GLU A 265 -1.50 25.99 -1.64
C GLU A 265 -1.32 27.46 -1.23
N GLU A 266 -1.71 27.80 0.00
CA GLU A 266 -1.52 29.13 0.58
C GLU A 266 -0.02 29.44 0.82
N GLN A 267 0.76 28.46 1.29
CA GLN A 267 2.20 28.61 1.54
C GLN A 267 3.04 28.66 0.27
N LYS A 268 2.62 28.01 -0.83
CA LYS A 268 3.28 28.17 -2.14
C LYS A 268 3.26 29.63 -2.63
N ASN A 269 2.38 30.47 -2.09
CA ASN A 269 2.31 31.91 -2.37
C ASN A 269 3.17 32.78 -1.43
N SER A 270 3.89 32.20 -0.45
CA SER A 270 4.80 32.91 0.46
C SER A 270 6.19 32.25 0.48
N ILE A 271 7.24 33.05 0.34
CA ILE A 271 8.64 32.63 0.11
C ILE A 271 9.30 31.83 1.27
N ASN A 272 8.59 31.55 2.37
CA ASN A 272 9.12 30.82 3.52
C ASN A 272 8.64 29.37 3.57
N THR A 273 9.41 28.48 2.94
CA THR A 273 9.21 27.02 3.00
C THR A 273 9.86 26.46 4.28
N SER A 274 9.18 26.60 5.42
CA SER A 274 9.73 26.24 6.74
C SER A 274 8.88 25.18 7.46
N GLN A 275 8.84 23.96 6.92
CA GLN A 275 8.69 22.69 7.66
C GLN A 275 8.70 21.52 6.67
N SER A 276 9.86 21.25 6.06
CA SER A 276 10.05 20.02 5.30
C SER A 276 10.52 18.93 6.26
N VAL A 277 9.70 17.89 6.44
CA VAL A 277 10.13 16.63 7.08
C VAL A 277 11.34 16.13 6.30
N LYS A 278 12.43 15.79 7.00
CA LYS A 278 13.64 15.33 6.31
C LYS A 278 13.49 13.87 5.86
N PRO A 279 14.13 13.45 4.77
CA PRO A 279 14.10 12.03 4.34
C PRO A 279 14.51 11.06 5.46
N ASP A 280 15.49 11.41 6.30
CA ASP A 280 15.93 10.57 7.43
C ASP A 280 14.82 10.35 8.47
N GLU A 281 13.94 11.35 8.66
CA GLU A 281 12.79 11.25 9.58
C GLU A 281 11.75 10.25 9.05
N ILE A 282 11.68 10.03 7.73
CA ILE A 282 10.78 9.04 7.12
C ILE A 282 11.16 7.63 7.49
N PHE A 283 12.45 7.29 7.41
CA PHE A 283 12.91 5.96 7.78
C PHE A 283 12.67 5.67 9.26
N ILE A 284 12.87 6.66 10.14
CA ILE A 284 12.55 6.55 11.57
C ILE A 284 11.05 6.34 11.79
N LEU A 285 10.20 7.07 11.07
CA LEU A 285 8.75 6.92 11.17
C LEU A 285 8.28 5.52 10.72
N VAL A 286 8.85 4.99 9.63
CA VAL A 286 8.54 3.64 9.15
C VAL A 286 9.09 2.57 10.09
N GLU A 287 10.28 2.77 10.66
CA GLU A 287 10.82 1.85 11.68
C GLU A 287 9.93 1.84 12.93
N THR A 288 9.50 3.00 13.40
CA THR A 288 8.55 3.13 14.53
C THR A 288 7.26 2.37 14.24
N LEU A 289 6.75 2.43 13.00
CA LEU A 289 5.57 1.68 12.57
C LEU A 289 5.80 0.17 12.67
N TYR A 290 6.98 -0.32 12.29
CA TYR A 290 7.33 -1.74 12.36
C TYR A 290 7.59 -2.25 13.78
N GLU A 291 7.94 -1.36 14.70
CA GLU A 291 8.16 -1.68 16.11
C GLU A 291 6.88 -1.64 16.96
N LEU A 292 5.74 -1.29 16.36
CA LEU A 292 4.46 -1.31 17.07
C LEU A 292 4.14 -2.72 17.61
N PRO A 293 3.70 -2.82 18.88
CA PRO A 293 3.70 -4.09 19.60
C PRO A 293 2.67 -5.10 19.10
N ILE A 294 1.53 -4.65 18.54
CA ILE A 294 0.46 -5.56 18.12
C ILE A 294 0.55 -5.86 16.62
N THR A 295 0.72 -4.83 15.81
CA THR A 295 0.54 -4.85 14.35
C THR A 295 1.81 -4.53 13.57
N GLY A 296 2.84 -3.98 14.21
CA GLY A 296 4.05 -3.53 13.51
C GLY A 296 4.75 -4.65 12.73
N LYS A 297 4.82 -5.86 13.31
CA LYS A 297 5.36 -7.05 12.64
C LYS A 297 4.58 -7.41 11.37
N GLN A 298 3.25 -7.30 11.41
CA GLN A 298 2.39 -7.59 10.26
C GLN A 298 2.59 -6.57 9.15
N ILE A 299 2.59 -5.27 9.49
CA ILE A 299 2.84 -4.19 8.51
C ILE A 299 4.19 -4.41 7.82
N LYS A 300 5.23 -4.74 8.60
CA LYS A 300 6.55 -5.07 8.06
C LYS A 300 6.50 -6.25 7.08
N GLN A 301 5.82 -7.34 7.44
CA GLN A 301 5.67 -8.52 6.58
C GLN A 301 4.95 -8.21 5.26
N GLN A 302 3.91 -7.37 5.29
CA GLN A 302 3.21 -6.93 4.08
C GLN A 302 4.13 -6.13 3.16
N VAL A 303 4.86 -5.14 3.72
CA VAL A 303 5.79 -4.32 2.94
C VAL A 303 6.95 -5.14 2.37
N ASP A 304 7.50 -6.07 3.16
CA ASP A 304 8.52 -7.00 2.70
C ASP A 304 8.00 -7.92 1.58
N GLY A 305 6.76 -8.41 1.69
CA GLY A 305 6.09 -9.19 0.66
C GLY A 305 5.98 -8.44 -0.67
N ILE A 306 5.55 -7.17 -0.62
CA ILE A 306 5.49 -6.29 -1.80
C ILE A 306 6.91 -6.11 -2.39
N ARG A 307 7.91 -5.81 -1.56
CA ARG A 307 9.30 -5.64 -2.02
C ARG A 307 9.83 -6.89 -2.72
N ILE A 308 9.61 -8.07 -2.16
CA ILE A 308 10.03 -9.34 -2.76
C ILE A 308 9.29 -9.58 -4.08
N GLY A 309 7.98 -9.32 -4.12
CA GLY A 309 7.17 -9.41 -5.33
C GLY A 309 7.67 -8.51 -6.46
N GLN A 310 8.02 -7.26 -6.14
CA GLN A 310 8.61 -6.30 -7.10
C GLN A 310 9.93 -6.80 -7.67
N THR A 311 10.86 -7.22 -6.81
CA THR A 311 12.18 -7.72 -7.26
C THR A 311 12.04 -8.91 -8.19
N ARG A 312 11.14 -9.86 -7.88
CA ARG A 312 10.88 -11.02 -8.75
C ARG A 312 10.28 -10.63 -10.09
N SER A 313 9.30 -9.72 -10.08
CA SER A 313 8.69 -9.23 -11.32
C SER A 313 9.71 -8.54 -12.23
N ASN A 314 10.59 -7.72 -11.64
CA ASN A 314 11.67 -7.06 -12.40
C ASN A 314 12.68 -8.06 -12.96
N ALA A 315 13.12 -9.05 -12.18
CA ALA A 315 14.04 -10.09 -12.65
C ALA A 315 13.46 -10.90 -13.83
N GLN A 316 12.17 -11.23 -13.78
CA GLN A 316 11.49 -11.91 -14.89
C GLN A 316 11.42 -11.02 -16.14
N ARG A 317 11.19 -9.71 -16.00
CA ARG A 317 11.25 -8.78 -17.14
C ARG A 317 12.64 -8.71 -17.75
N GLU A 318 13.69 -8.66 -16.93
CA GLU A 318 15.08 -8.61 -17.40
C GLU A 318 15.46 -9.84 -18.23
N THR A 319 14.91 -11.02 -17.92
CA THR A 319 15.08 -12.23 -18.76
C THR A 319 14.37 -12.17 -20.11
N PHE A 320 13.37 -11.30 -20.29
CA PHE A 320 12.59 -11.15 -21.53
C PHE A 320 12.96 -9.91 -22.36
N VAL A 321 14.09 -9.26 -22.10
CA VAL A 321 14.62 -8.23 -23.00
C VAL A 321 15.33 -8.93 -24.17
N GLU A 322 14.60 -9.28 -25.22
CA GLU A 322 15.23 -9.41 -26.54
C GLU A 322 15.73 -8.01 -26.92
N LEU A 323 17.03 -7.80 -26.75
CA LEU A 323 17.69 -6.61 -27.28
C LEU A 323 17.29 -6.50 -28.75
N PRO A 324 16.80 -5.33 -29.22
CA PRO A 324 16.47 -5.16 -30.62
C PRO A 324 17.71 -5.55 -31.44
N THR A 325 17.60 -6.66 -32.17
CA THR A 325 18.65 -7.19 -33.06
C THR A 325 19.04 -6.20 -34.17
N LYS A 326 18.29 -5.09 -34.29
CA LYS A 326 18.53 -3.96 -35.20
C LYS A 326 19.15 -2.71 -34.54
N ALA A 327 19.72 -2.80 -33.35
CA ALA A 327 20.50 -1.69 -32.77
C ALA A 327 21.74 -1.30 -33.61
N ALA A 328 22.13 -2.14 -34.58
CA ALA A 328 23.21 -1.85 -35.52
C ALA A 328 22.86 -0.83 -36.63
N SER A 329 21.60 -0.34 -36.74
CA SER A 329 21.20 0.59 -37.81
C SER A 329 20.96 2.03 -37.36
N SER A 330 21.26 2.39 -36.10
CA SER A 330 21.22 3.80 -35.69
C SER A 330 22.35 4.56 -36.39
N LYS A 331 21.97 5.51 -37.25
CA LYS A 331 22.90 6.39 -38.00
C LYS A 331 23.94 7.06 -37.08
N VAL A 332 23.52 7.41 -35.87
CA VAL A 332 24.38 8.00 -34.82
C VAL A 332 25.45 7.02 -34.34
N MET A 333 25.13 5.74 -34.21
CA MET A 333 26.09 4.71 -33.78
C MET A 333 27.09 4.35 -34.88
N LEU A 334 26.68 4.45 -36.15
CA LEU A 334 27.58 4.28 -37.30
C LEU A 334 28.56 5.46 -37.41
N GLU A 335 28.06 6.69 -37.25
CA GLU A 335 28.89 7.89 -37.23
C GLU A 335 29.90 7.89 -36.06
N LEU A 336 29.50 7.42 -34.87
CA LEU A 336 30.43 7.25 -33.74
C LEU A 336 31.53 6.21 -34.03
N LYS A 337 31.19 5.13 -34.74
CA LYS A 337 32.13 4.05 -35.06
C LYS A 337 33.19 4.51 -36.06
N GLU A 338 32.82 5.32 -37.05
CA GLU A 338 33.76 5.96 -37.99
C GLU A 338 34.73 6.91 -37.27
N ILE A 339 34.24 7.73 -36.33
CA ILE A 339 35.06 8.68 -35.57
C ILE A 339 36.08 7.94 -34.69
N ILE A 340 35.71 6.81 -34.08
CA ILE A 340 36.61 6.01 -33.26
C ILE A 340 37.66 5.29 -34.12
N SER A 341 37.29 4.81 -35.31
CA SER A 341 38.22 4.11 -36.22
C SER A 341 39.25 5.02 -36.90
N THR A 342 39.04 6.33 -36.90
CA THR A 342 39.96 7.33 -37.49
C THR A 342 40.96 7.90 -36.50
N GLN A 343 40.91 7.49 -35.23
CA GLN A 343 41.88 7.84 -34.19
C GLN A 343 42.74 6.65 -33.73
N SER A 344 42.78 5.55 -34.49
CA SER A 344 43.66 4.39 -34.24
C SER A 344 44.84 4.39 -35.19
#